data_AF-A0A925MDI0-F1
#
_entry.id   AF-A0A925MDI0-F1
#
_cell.length_a   1.000
_cell.length_b   1.000
_cell.length_c   1.000
_cell.angle_alpha   90.00
_cell.angle_beta   90.00
_cell.angle_gamma   90.00
#
_symmetry.space_group_name_H-M   'P 1'
#
loop_
_entity.id
_entity.type
_entity.pdbx_description
1 polymer ?
#
loop_
_entity_poly.entity_id
_entity_poly.type
_entity_poly.pdbx_seq_one_letter_code
_entity_poly.pdbx_strand_id
1 'polypeptide(L)'
;MANRLLLLLSLTVSLVATVGACGKQIGDSCNFASDCSPDGDRLCDPAPTSPGGYCTILGCDYSTCPDEAACVQFFTGSFSNRPCGEDADCGSLDEVCPLSGFCVARSSEVRYCMLKCSSDGDCREGYECRTRALMEANGGQPVLAPDLELDDNPQRFCAAKPPAAT
;
A
#
# COMPACT_ATOMS: atom_id res chain seq x y z
N MET A 1 -38.85 57.52 -3.82
CA MET A 1 -38.66 56.21 -4.51
C MET A 1 -37.18 55.99 -4.81
N ALA A 2 -36.33 55.84 -3.79
CA ALA A 2 -34.87 55.76 -4.02
C ALA A 2 -34.13 54.94 -2.95
N ASN A 3 -34.79 53.95 -2.32
CA ASN A 3 -34.15 53.16 -1.27
C ASN A 3 -34.44 51.66 -1.32
N ARG A 4 -35.03 51.17 -2.43
CA ARG A 4 -35.26 49.73 -2.65
C ARG A 4 -34.32 49.11 -3.69
N LEU A 5 -33.60 49.93 -4.45
CA LEU A 5 -32.70 49.46 -5.50
C LEU A 5 -31.28 49.13 -5.02
N LEU A 6 -30.93 49.48 -3.78
CA LEU A 6 -29.60 49.22 -3.19
C LEU A 6 -29.50 47.85 -2.48
N LEU A 7 -30.62 47.17 -2.25
CA LEU A 7 -30.66 45.86 -1.58
C LEU A 7 -30.49 44.67 -2.54
N LEU A 8 -30.40 44.91 -3.85
CA LEU A 8 -30.24 43.86 -4.86
C LEU A 8 -28.78 43.62 -5.27
N LEU A 9 -27.83 44.37 -4.70
CA LEU A 9 -26.40 44.33 -5.08
C LEU A 9 -25.51 43.50 -4.14
N SER A 10 -26.06 42.89 -3.08
CA SER A 10 -25.28 42.20 -2.05
C SER A 10 -25.45 40.67 -2.01
N LEU A 11 -25.98 40.06 -3.08
CA LEU A 11 -26.18 38.61 -3.17
C LEU A 11 -25.22 37.94 -4.15
N THR A 12 -23.97 38.38 -4.22
CA THR A 12 -22.88 37.55 -4.76
C THR A 12 -22.43 36.60 -3.66
N VAL A 13 -23.22 35.55 -3.43
CA VAL A 13 -22.82 34.40 -2.60
C VAL A 13 -21.64 33.75 -3.33
N SER A 14 -20.43 34.05 -2.87
CA SER A 14 -19.22 33.33 -3.25
C SER A 14 -19.35 31.89 -2.77
N LEU A 15 -19.86 31.03 -3.66
CA LEU A 15 -19.75 29.57 -3.55
C LEU A 15 -18.27 29.22 -3.73
N VAL A 16 -17.48 29.39 -2.67
CA VAL A 16 -16.13 28.83 -2.59
C VAL A 16 -16.34 27.32 -2.47
N ALA A 17 -16.19 26.62 -3.59
CA ALA A 17 -16.15 25.17 -3.62
C ALA A 17 -14.96 24.73 -2.76
N THR A 18 -15.23 24.21 -1.57
CA THR A 18 -14.25 23.51 -0.73
C THR A 18 -13.94 22.16 -1.37
N VAL A 19 -13.20 22.18 -2.49
CA VAL A 19 -12.54 21.00 -3.05
C VAL A 19 -11.32 20.71 -2.20
N GLY A 20 -11.52 20.00 -1.09
CA GLY A 20 -10.41 19.68 -0.18
C GLY A 20 -10.71 18.73 0.96
N ALA A 21 -11.75 17.89 0.85
CA ALA A 21 -12.13 16.97 1.94
C ALA A 21 -12.22 15.49 1.52
N CYS A 22 -11.91 15.14 0.27
CA CYS A 22 -11.63 13.75 -0.06
C CYS A 22 -10.15 13.52 0.19
N GLY A 23 -9.81 12.89 1.33
CA GLY A 23 -8.42 12.49 1.62
C GLY A 23 -7.86 11.60 0.52
N LYS A 24 -6.54 11.63 0.33
CA LYS A 24 -5.85 10.84 -0.69
C LYS A 24 -6.12 9.34 -0.53
N GLN A 25 -6.12 8.61 -1.64
CA GLN A 25 -6.41 7.18 -1.71
C GLN A 25 -5.18 6.32 -1.40
N ILE A 26 -5.37 5.00 -1.29
CA ILE A 26 -4.25 4.07 -1.15
C ILE A 26 -3.32 4.20 -2.38
N GLY A 27 -2.04 4.39 -2.13
CA GLY A 27 -1.02 4.53 -3.17
C GLY A 27 -0.82 5.92 -3.74
N ASP A 28 -1.49 6.94 -3.21
CA ASP A 28 -1.17 8.33 -3.49
C ASP A 28 0.10 8.79 -2.78
N SER A 29 0.72 9.85 -3.31
CA SER A 29 1.94 10.44 -2.75
C SER A 29 1.63 11.25 -1.49
N CYS A 30 2.56 11.30 -0.54
CA CYS A 30 2.34 12.02 0.72
C CYS A 30 3.66 12.39 1.39
N ASN A 31 3.61 13.36 2.30
CA ASN A 31 4.71 13.68 3.21
C ASN A 31 4.32 13.44 4.68
N PHE A 32 3.04 13.64 5.01
CA PHE A 32 2.51 13.48 6.37
C PHE A 32 1.23 12.66 6.37
N ALA A 33 0.89 12.04 7.50
CA ALA A 33 -0.33 11.23 7.65
C ALA A 33 -1.61 12.04 7.33
N SER A 34 -1.65 13.33 7.69
CA SER A 34 -2.77 14.23 7.40
C SER A 34 -3.01 14.46 5.91
N ASP A 35 -2.03 14.20 5.04
CA ASP A 35 -2.20 14.26 3.59
C ASP A 35 -3.09 13.09 3.10
N CYS A 36 -2.97 11.94 3.76
CA CYS A 36 -3.68 10.71 3.42
C CYS A 36 -5.08 10.67 4.02
N SER A 37 -5.14 10.97 5.31
CA SER A 37 -6.41 11.09 6.03
C SER A 37 -6.26 12.05 7.21
N PRO A 38 -6.93 13.21 7.15
CA PRO A 38 -7.04 14.10 8.30
C PRO A 38 -7.72 13.44 9.52
N ASP A 39 -8.57 12.43 9.29
CA ASP A 39 -9.34 11.72 10.32
C ASP A 39 -8.59 10.49 10.88
N GLY A 40 -7.44 10.14 10.28
CA GLY A 40 -6.48 9.19 10.86
C GLY A 40 -6.66 7.71 10.50
N ASP A 41 -7.54 7.34 9.56
CA ASP A 41 -7.69 5.96 9.09
C ASP A 41 -6.55 5.49 8.16
N ARG A 42 -5.82 6.44 7.55
CA ARG A 42 -4.67 6.19 6.68
C ARG A 42 -3.43 6.94 7.15
N LEU A 43 -2.27 6.34 6.94
CA LEU A 43 -0.96 6.92 7.23
C LEU A 43 -0.14 7.10 5.96
N CYS A 44 0.91 7.92 6.06
CA CYS A 44 1.91 8.07 5.03
C CYS A 44 3.11 7.16 5.35
N ASP A 45 3.38 6.15 4.53
CA ASP A 45 4.66 5.44 4.56
C ASP A 45 5.72 6.31 3.86
N PRO A 46 6.73 6.83 4.57
CA PRO A 46 7.60 7.88 4.03
C PRO A 46 8.67 7.33 3.08
N ALA A 47 9.27 8.25 2.33
CA ALA A 47 10.55 8.00 1.67
C ALA A 47 11.68 7.76 2.71
N PRO A 48 12.73 6.99 2.38
CA PRO A 48 13.04 6.41 1.07
C PRO A 48 12.39 5.05 0.79
N THR A 49 11.81 4.39 1.80
CA THR A 49 11.17 3.06 1.66
C THR A 49 10.09 3.07 0.59
N SER A 50 9.26 4.11 0.63
CA SER A 50 8.26 4.40 -0.38
C SER A 50 8.65 5.67 -1.15
N PRO A 51 9.17 5.56 -2.39
CA PRO A 51 9.50 6.72 -3.22
C PRO A 51 8.31 7.69 -3.30
N GLY A 52 8.54 8.96 -2.93
CA GLY A 52 7.51 10.02 -2.90
C GLY A 52 6.45 9.90 -1.79
N GLY A 53 6.63 8.97 -0.84
CA GLY A 53 5.69 8.65 0.23
C GLY A 53 4.42 7.94 -0.27
N TYR A 54 3.86 6.99 0.48
CA TYR A 54 2.74 6.16 0.03
C TYR A 54 1.61 6.16 1.06
N CYS A 55 0.43 6.64 0.67
CA CYS A 55 -0.75 6.54 1.52
C CYS A 55 -1.21 5.08 1.67
N THR A 56 -1.28 4.59 2.90
CA THR A 56 -1.60 3.19 3.21
C THR A 56 -2.29 3.05 4.56
N ILE A 57 -2.67 1.83 4.91
CA ILE A 57 -3.09 1.41 6.25
C ILE A 57 -2.06 0.37 6.71
N LEU A 58 -1.45 0.60 7.86
CA LEU A 58 -0.48 -0.32 8.46
C LEU A 58 -1.19 -1.34 9.34
N GLY A 59 -0.68 -2.58 9.35
CA GLY A 59 -1.18 -3.64 10.21
C GLY A 59 -2.52 -4.21 9.76
N CYS A 60 -2.80 -4.16 8.45
CA CYS A 60 -3.99 -4.77 7.88
C CYS A 60 -4.02 -6.30 8.06
N ASP A 61 -5.21 -6.86 7.85
CA ASP A 61 -5.43 -8.28 7.63
C ASP A 61 -6.15 -8.50 6.29
N TYR A 62 -6.34 -9.75 5.87
CA TYR A 62 -6.82 -10.15 4.54
C TYR A 62 -8.12 -9.46 4.07
N SER A 63 -8.94 -8.92 4.99
CA SER A 63 -10.22 -8.28 4.71
C SER A 63 -10.38 -6.86 5.25
N THR A 64 -9.32 -6.25 5.78
CA THR A 64 -9.42 -4.93 6.44
C THR A 64 -9.02 -3.77 5.54
N CYS A 65 -8.45 -4.04 4.36
CA CYS A 65 -8.16 -3.01 3.37
C CYS A 65 -9.45 -2.58 2.64
N PRO A 66 -9.53 -1.33 2.16
CA PRO A 66 -10.62 -0.90 1.29
C PRO A 66 -10.57 -1.65 -0.05
N ASP A 67 -11.68 -1.62 -0.81
CA ASP A 67 -11.86 -2.46 -2.00
C ASP A 67 -10.76 -2.30 -3.06
N GLU A 68 -10.21 -1.09 -3.22
CA GLU A 68 -9.12 -0.79 -4.15
C GLU A 68 -7.77 -1.41 -3.75
N ALA A 69 -7.64 -1.90 -2.52
CA ALA A 69 -6.37 -2.35 -1.96
C ALA A 69 -6.40 -3.81 -1.51
N ALA A 70 -5.21 -4.42 -1.46
CA ALA A 70 -4.98 -5.73 -0.89
C ALA A 70 -4.06 -5.58 0.33
N CYS A 71 -4.26 -6.42 1.34
CA CYS A 71 -3.31 -6.48 2.44
C CYS A 71 -2.09 -7.28 2.01
N VAL A 72 -0.92 -6.66 2.09
CA VAL A 72 0.35 -7.25 1.66
C VAL A 72 1.30 -7.27 2.83
N GLN A 73 1.88 -8.44 3.10
CA GLN A 73 2.95 -8.61 4.08
C GLN A 73 4.32 -8.51 3.39
N PHE A 74 5.21 -7.76 4.02
CA PHE A 74 6.62 -7.63 3.66
C PHE A 74 7.47 -8.09 4.84
N PHE A 75 8.67 -8.57 4.56
CA PHE A 75 9.62 -9.00 5.58
C PHE A 75 10.86 -8.14 5.49
N THR A 76 11.19 -7.46 6.58
CA THR A 76 12.27 -6.46 6.64
C THR A 76 13.66 -7.06 6.86
N GLY A 77 13.75 -8.37 7.09
CA GLY A 77 15.01 -9.11 7.18
C GLY A 77 14.88 -10.47 6.51
N SER A 78 15.78 -10.75 5.57
CA SER A 78 15.94 -12.08 4.98
C SER A 78 17.37 -12.56 5.13
N PHE A 79 17.52 -13.81 5.54
CA PHE A 79 18.80 -14.51 5.52
C PHE A 79 18.93 -15.19 4.16
N SER A 80 19.46 -14.48 3.16
CA SER A 80 19.63 -15.01 1.79
C SER A 80 20.56 -16.23 1.71
N ASN A 81 21.24 -16.58 2.80
CA ASN A 81 22.02 -17.81 2.94
C ASN A 81 21.23 -18.99 3.53
N ARG A 82 19.95 -18.82 3.88
CA ARG A 82 19.10 -19.89 4.42
C ARG A 82 17.81 -20.04 3.58
N PRO A 83 17.86 -20.84 2.51
CA PRO A 83 16.67 -21.19 1.74
C PRO A 83 15.70 -21.98 2.62
N CYS A 84 14.42 -21.97 2.25
CA CYS A 84 13.45 -22.86 2.85
C CYS A 84 13.77 -24.33 2.53
N GLY A 85 13.43 -25.22 3.44
CA GLY A 85 13.49 -26.67 3.24
C GLY A 85 12.30 -27.19 2.42
N GLU A 86 12.16 -28.50 2.40
CA GLU A 86 10.96 -29.17 1.88
C GLU A 86 9.71 -28.70 2.65
N ASP A 87 8.55 -28.66 1.98
CA ASP A 87 7.29 -28.18 2.55
C ASP A 87 7.35 -26.79 3.20
N ALA A 88 8.24 -25.92 2.69
CA ALA A 88 8.43 -24.55 3.17
C ALA A 88 8.88 -24.47 4.65
N ASP A 89 9.54 -25.51 5.16
CA ASP A 89 10.05 -25.55 6.54
C ASP A 89 11.29 -24.68 6.74
N CYS A 90 11.35 -23.99 7.88
CA CYS A 90 12.49 -23.20 8.33
C CYS A 90 13.17 -23.77 9.58
N GLY A 91 12.66 -24.88 10.13
CA GLY A 91 13.23 -25.57 11.28
C GLY A 91 13.00 -24.87 12.63
N SER A 92 12.24 -23.78 12.65
CA SER A 92 11.89 -23.00 13.84
C SER A 92 10.48 -22.44 13.73
N LEU A 93 9.75 -22.40 14.86
CA LEU A 93 8.38 -21.87 14.94
C LEU A 93 8.32 -20.34 14.77
N ASP A 94 9.42 -19.66 15.10
CA ASP A 94 9.55 -18.20 15.02
C ASP A 94 9.96 -17.72 13.62
N GLU A 95 10.00 -18.64 12.65
CA GLU A 95 10.44 -18.39 11.29
C GLU A 95 9.38 -18.83 10.30
N VAL A 96 9.37 -18.19 9.14
CA VAL A 96 8.42 -18.46 8.06
C VAL A 96 9.13 -18.47 6.73
N CYS A 97 8.59 -19.23 5.79
CA CYS A 97 9.04 -19.26 4.40
C CYS A 97 8.11 -18.38 3.54
N PRO A 98 8.50 -17.13 3.22
CA PRO A 98 7.78 -16.32 2.25
C PRO A 98 8.06 -16.77 0.82
N LEU A 99 7.31 -16.20 -0.13
CA LEU A 99 7.46 -16.40 -1.58
C LEU A 99 8.89 -16.22 -2.11
N SER A 100 9.73 -15.41 -1.44
CA SER A 100 11.12 -15.23 -1.86
C SER A 100 11.97 -16.51 -1.70
N GLY A 101 11.47 -17.53 -0.98
CA GLY A 101 12.12 -18.83 -0.83
C GLY A 101 13.26 -18.85 0.19
N PHE A 102 13.42 -17.79 0.99
CA PHE A 102 14.42 -17.70 2.05
C PHE A 102 13.73 -17.46 3.39
N CYS A 103 14.13 -18.23 4.39
CA CYS A 103 13.53 -18.15 5.71
C CYS A 103 13.78 -16.81 6.37
N VAL A 104 12.71 -16.23 6.93
CA VAL A 104 12.71 -14.93 7.62
C VAL A 104 12.17 -15.09 9.03
N ALA A 105 12.55 -14.19 9.94
CA ALA A 105 11.94 -14.13 11.25
C ALA A 105 10.49 -13.66 11.12
N ARG A 106 9.54 -14.37 11.75
CA ARG A 106 8.12 -13.99 11.76
C ARG A 106 7.90 -12.58 12.33
N SER A 107 8.72 -12.18 13.30
CA SER A 107 8.69 -10.85 13.91
C SER A 107 9.15 -9.71 12.98
N SER A 108 9.72 -10.02 11.81
CA SER A 108 10.12 -9.03 10.81
C SER A 108 8.99 -8.66 9.83
N GLU A 109 7.83 -9.31 9.97
CA GLU A 109 6.65 -9.08 9.16
C GLU A 109 6.07 -7.68 9.40
N VAL A 110 5.79 -6.97 8.32
CA VAL A 110 5.06 -5.70 8.33
C VAL A 110 4.00 -5.74 7.24
N ARG A 111 2.79 -5.30 7.55
CA ARG A 111 1.63 -5.37 6.66
C ARG A 111 1.15 -4.00 6.24
N TYR A 112 0.90 -3.83 4.95
CA TYR A 112 0.41 -2.58 4.37
C TYR A 112 -0.73 -2.86 3.41
N CYS A 113 -1.73 -1.98 3.38
CA CYS A 113 -2.66 -1.94 2.27
C CYS A 113 -1.98 -1.37 1.02
N MET A 114 -1.85 -2.20 -0.01
CA MET A 114 -1.23 -1.84 -1.29
C MET A 114 -2.29 -1.79 -2.38
N LEU A 115 -2.18 -0.83 -3.29
CA LEU A 115 -3.16 -0.59 -4.34
C LEU A 115 -3.17 -1.78 -5.29
N LYS A 116 -4.34 -2.34 -5.58
CA LYS A 116 -4.48 -3.41 -6.56
C LYS A 116 -4.16 -2.88 -7.96
N CYS A 117 -3.57 -3.71 -8.80
CA CYS A 117 -3.20 -3.33 -10.16
C CYS A 117 -3.40 -4.49 -11.14
N SER A 118 -3.54 -4.15 -12.42
CA SER A 118 -3.53 -5.09 -13.54
C SER A 118 -2.22 -5.02 -14.32
N SER A 119 -1.63 -3.83 -14.39
CA SER A 119 -0.38 -3.53 -15.10
C SER A 119 0.42 -2.42 -14.39
N ASP A 120 1.68 -2.22 -14.78
CA ASP A 120 2.52 -1.13 -14.26
C ASP A 120 1.91 0.27 -14.48
N GLY A 121 1.04 0.44 -15.48
CA GLY A 121 0.37 1.71 -15.75
C GLY A 121 -0.67 2.11 -14.70
N ASP A 122 -1.12 1.16 -13.87
CA ASP A 122 -2.01 1.44 -12.73
C ASP A 122 -1.23 1.96 -11.53
N CYS A 123 0.09 1.76 -11.53
CA CYS A 123 1.00 2.21 -10.49
C CYS A 123 1.63 3.54 -10.87
N ARG A 124 1.97 4.34 -9.86
CA ARG A 124 2.67 5.60 -10.09
C ARG A 124 4.13 5.38 -10.48
N GLU A 125 4.78 6.44 -10.96
CA GLU A 125 6.22 6.43 -11.25
C GLU A 125 7.04 5.97 -10.03
N GLY A 126 8.04 5.12 -10.28
CA GLY A 126 8.84 4.48 -9.22
C GLY A 126 8.21 3.24 -8.59
N TYR A 127 6.99 2.85 -9.02
CA TYR A 127 6.28 1.66 -8.56
C TYR A 127 6.02 0.72 -9.72
N GLU A 128 5.92 -0.57 -9.41
CA GLU A 128 5.60 -1.64 -10.35
C GLU A 128 4.42 -2.46 -9.84
N CYS A 129 3.68 -3.05 -10.78
CA CYS A 129 2.59 -3.96 -10.47
C CYS A 129 3.18 -5.35 -10.22
N ARG A 130 3.28 -5.74 -8.95
CA ARG A 130 3.89 -7.00 -8.53
C ARG A 130 3.06 -8.18 -9.02
N THR A 131 3.60 -8.88 -10.02
CA THR A 131 3.20 -10.23 -10.40
C THR A 131 3.82 -11.24 -9.44
N ARG A 132 3.38 -12.51 -9.48
CA ARG A 132 3.99 -13.60 -8.69
C ARG A 132 5.52 -13.64 -8.82
N ALA A 133 6.03 -13.54 -10.05
CA ALA A 133 7.47 -13.52 -10.31
C ALA A 133 8.19 -12.33 -9.66
N LEU A 134 7.56 -11.15 -9.63
CA LEU A 134 8.12 -9.96 -8.96
C LEU A 134 7.96 -10.00 -7.44
N MET A 135 6.97 -10.72 -6.91
CA MET A 135 6.85 -11.00 -5.47
C MET A 135 7.98 -11.92 -5.00
N GLU A 136 8.31 -12.95 -5.77
CA GLU A 136 9.45 -13.84 -5.51
C GLU A 136 10.78 -13.06 -5.57
N ALA A 137 10.96 -12.25 -6.62
CA ALA A 137 12.21 -11.54 -6.87
C ALA A 137 12.46 -10.38 -5.90
N ASN A 138 11.44 -9.58 -5.60
CA ASN A 138 11.62 -8.35 -4.82
C ASN A 138 10.71 -8.22 -3.61
N GLY A 139 10.11 -9.32 -3.15
CA GLY A 139 9.36 -9.42 -1.90
C GLY A 139 7.94 -8.83 -1.96
N GLY A 140 7.24 -9.01 -0.84
CA GLY A 140 5.82 -8.68 -0.69
C GLY A 140 4.94 -9.82 -1.18
N GLN A 141 3.96 -10.21 -0.38
CA GLN A 141 2.95 -11.20 -0.77
C GLN A 141 1.58 -10.87 -0.16
N PRO A 142 0.46 -11.21 -0.81
CA PRO A 142 -0.86 -11.01 -0.23
C PRO A 142 -1.02 -11.79 1.07
N VAL A 143 -1.64 -11.17 2.07
CA VAL A 143 -2.15 -11.89 3.25
C VAL A 143 -3.43 -12.60 2.83
N LEU A 144 -3.44 -13.92 2.97
CA LEU A 144 -4.58 -14.76 2.58
C LEU A 144 -5.51 -15.02 3.76
N ALA A 145 -6.77 -15.33 3.47
CA ALA A 145 -7.67 -15.86 4.48
C ALA A 145 -7.14 -17.23 4.99
N PRO A 146 -7.45 -17.66 6.23
CA PRO A 146 -6.88 -18.85 6.85
C PRO A 146 -6.99 -20.16 6.05
N ASP A 147 -8.01 -20.29 5.19
CA ASP A 147 -8.28 -21.49 4.40
C ASP A 147 -7.88 -21.35 2.92
N LEU A 148 -7.16 -20.27 2.57
CA LEU A 148 -6.71 -20.00 1.21
C LEU A 148 -5.21 -20.21 1.09
N GLU A 149 -4.83 -20.97 0.07
CA GLU A 149 -3.44 -21.11 -0.37
C GLU A 149 -3.15 -20.10 -1.48
N LEU A 150 -1.87 -19.76 -1.63
CA LEU A 150 -1.45 -18.83 -2.66
C LEU A 150 -1.52 -19.51 -4.03
N ASP A 151 -2.34 -18.96 -4.92
CA ASP A 151 -2.48 -19.48 -6.27
C ASP A 151 -1.34 -19.01 -7.22
N ASP A 152 -1.33 -19.54 -8.45
CA ASP A 152 -0.31 -19.25 -9.47
C ASP A 152 -0.40 -17.82 -10.06
N ASN A 153 -1.54 -17.14 -9.90
CA ASN A 153 -1.80 -15.78 -10.34
C ASN A 153 -2.45 -14.94 -9.21
N PRO A 154 -1.70 -14.71 -8.12
CA PRO A 154 -2.23 -14.08 -6.92
C PRO A 154 -2.61 -12.62 -7.20
N GLN A 155 -3.41 -12.03 -6.30
CA GLN A 155 -3.77 -10.63 -6.34
C GLN A 155 -2.51 -9.75 -6.45
N ARG A 156 -2.39 -9.05 -7.58
CA ARG A 156 -1.28 -8.13 -7.85
C ARG A 156 -1.48 -6.82 -7.13
N PHE A 157 -0.38 -6.16 -6.80
CA PHE A 157 -0.40 -4.89 -6.09
C PHE A 157 0.76 -3.99 -6.52
N CYS A 158 0.56 -2.69 -6.43
CA CYS A 158 1.62 -1.71 -6.63
C CYS A 158 2.60 -1.75 -5.46
N ALA A 159 3.89 -1.83 -5.74
CA ALA A 159 4.95 -1.69 -4.75
C ALA A 159 6.13 -0.93 -5.36
N ALA A 160 7.00 -0.38 -4.51
CA ALA A 160 8.18 0.33 -4.98
C ALA A 160 9.03 -0.59 -5.87
N LYS A 161 9.53 -0.05 -6.98
CA LYS A 161 10.54 -0.73 -7.79
C LYS A 161 11.81 -0.88 -6.96
N PRO A 162 12.50 -2.02 -7.02
CA PRO A 162 13.84 -2.13 -6.48
C PRO A 162 14.74 -1.07 -7.10
N PRO A 163 15.71 -0.52 -6.34
CA PRO A 163 16.75 0.29 -6.96
C PRO A 163 17.42 -0.52 -8.08
N ALA A 164 17.64 0.11 -9.23
CA ALA A 164 18.33 -0.53 -10.34
C ALA A 164 19.69 -1.03 -9.86
N ALA A 165 20.02 -2.30 -10.14
CA ALA A 165 21.33 -2.84 -9.87
C ALA A 165 22.36 -2.08 -10.74
N THR A 166 23.16 -1.24 -10.11
CA THR A 166 24.36 -0.62 -10.69
C THR A 166 25.48 -1.63 -10.90
#